data_AF-A0A059FIH8-F1
#
_entry.id   AF-A0A059FIH8-F1
#
_cell.length_a   1.000
_cell.length_b   1.000
_cell.length_c   1.000
_cell.angle_alpha   90.00
_cell.angle_beta   90.00
_cell.angle_gamma   90.00
#
_symmetry.space_group_name_H-M   'P 1'
#
loop_
_entity.id
_entity.type
_entity.pdbx_description
1 polymer ?
#
loop_
_entity_poly.entity_id
_entity_poly.type
_entity_poly.pdbx_seq_one_letter_code
_entity_poly.pdbx_strand_id
1 'polypeptide(L)'
;MWRPILFLVAAAHFANALTMWFAPHFWYETVPGVAMMGPFNLHFVRDIALAFGMSAGALAYGALAHDRTATVCGAAWPALHALFHIWIWFARGLPFDQIAFVNLAGIQIPAWLALTAALSFTRKEIRA
;
A
#
# COMPACT_ATOMS: atom_id res chain seq x y z
N MET A 1 -12.12 -10.25 -13.44
CA MET A 1 -10.68 -10.64 -13.41
C MET A 1 -9.86 -9.65 -12.56
N TRP A 2 -10.42 -9.08 -11.49
CA TRP A 2 -9.69 -8.14 -10.62
C TRP A 2 -9.35 -8.76 -9.26
N ARG A 3 -9.99 -9.88 -8.90
CA ARG A 3 -9.71 -10.63 -7.66
C ARG A 3 -8.25 -11.03 -7.48
N PRO A 4 -7.54 -11.58 -8.48
CA PRO A 4 -6.13 -11.95 -8.29
C PRO A 4 -5.26 -10.74 -7.95
N ILE A 5 -5.57 -9.57 -8.52
CA ILE A 5 -4.86 -8.32 -8.24
C ILE A 5 -5.12 -7.86 -6.81
N LEU A 6 -6.37 -7.92 -6.33
CA LEU A 6 -6.71 -7.59 -4.94
C LEU A 6 -5.95 -8.49 -3.95
N PHE A 7 -5.89 -9.80 -4.21
CA PHE A 7 -5.13 -10.74 -3.36
C PHE A 7 -3.62 -10.50 -3.44
N LEU A 8 -3.09 -10.22 -4.63
CA LEU A 8 -1.66 -9.93 -4.80
C LEU A 8 -1.24 -8.70 -4.00
N VAL A 9 -2.00 -7.60 -4.12
CA VAL A 9 -1.71 -6.37 -3.38
C VAL A 9 -1.93 -6.58 -1.88
N ALA A 10 -2.99 -7.27 -1.47
CA ALA A 10 -3.23 -7.61 -0.08
C ALA A 10 -2.07 -8.41 0.52
N ALA A 11 -1.56 -9.42 -0.19
CA ALA A 11 -0.41 -10.21 0.26
C ALA A 11 0.86 -9.36 0.41
N ALA A 12 1.14 -8.47 -0.56
CA ALA A 12 2.27 -7.56 -0.48
C ALA A 12 2.16 -6.58 0.70
N HIS A 13 0.98 -6.00 0.92
CA HIS A 13 0.72 -5.11 2.06
C HIS A 13 0.85 -5.85 3.40
N PHE A 14 0.34 -7.08 3.47
CA PHE A 14 0.46 -7.91 4.66
C PHE A 14 1.91 -8.26 4.96
N ALA A 15 2.70 -8.66 3.96
CA ALA A 15 4.13 -8.92 4.14
C ALA A 15 4.90 -7.68 4.63
N ASN A 16 4.58 -6.50 4.09
CA ASN A 16 5.15 -5.23 4.57
C ASN A 16 4.76 -4.95 6.02
N ALA A 17 3.48 -5.13 6.37
CA ALA A 17 2.98 -4.99 7.74
C ALA A 17 3.70 -5.93 8.73
N LEU A 18 3.86 -7.20 8.37
CA LEU A 18 4.60 -8.16 9.19
C LEU A 18 6.06 -7.74 9.38
N THR A 19 6.71 -7.26 8.32
CA THR A 19 8.11 -6.79 8.39
C THR A 19 8.24 -5.60 9.35
N MET A 20 7.36 -4.61 9.25
CA MET A 20 7.35 -3.47 10.18
C MET A 20 7.00 -3.87 11.61
N TRP A 21 6.15 -4.87 11.82
CA TRP A 21 5.75 -5.30 13.16
C TRP A 21 6.85 -6.08 13.88
N PHE A 22 7.44 -7.06 13.20
CA PHE A 22 8.39 -8.01 13.76
C PHE A 22 9.86 -7.61 13.58
N ALA A 23 10.17 -6.82 12.55
CA ALA A 23 11.52 -6.33 12.26
C ALA A 23 11.54 -4.81 11.94
N PRO A 24 11.02 -3.94 12.84
CA PRO A 24 10.82 -2.51 12.57
C PRO A 24 12.10 -1.75 12.22
N HIS A 25 13.21 -2.06 12.91
CA HIS A 25 14.49 -1.37 12.68
C HIS A 25 15.07 -1.73 11.31
N PHE A 26 15.03 -3.03 10.96
CA PHE A 26 15.43 -3.51 9.65
C PHE A 26 14.64 -2.82 8.53
N TRP A 27 13.31 -2.74 8.67
CA TRP A 27 12.47 -2.03 7.69
C TRP A 27 12.87 -0.55 7.56
N TYR A 28 13.05 0.14 8.68
CA TYR A 28 13.41 1.55 8.71
C TYR A 28 14.75 1.84 8.03
N GLU A 29 15.75 0.99 8.23
CA GLU A 29 17.10 1.16 7.66
C GLU A 29 17.22 0.70 6.21
N THR A 30 16.44 -0.31 5.80
CA THR A 30 16.61 -0.94 4.48
C THR A 30 15.67 -0.41 3.41
N VAL A 31 14.55 0.23 3.77
CA VAL A 31 13.63 0.82 2.79
C VAL A 31 14.15 2.21 2.37
N PRO A 32 14.55 2.39 1.10
CA PRO A 32 15.16 3.64 0.65
C PRO A 32 14.22 4.85 0.83
N GLY A 33 14.76 5.90 1.46
CA GLY A 33 14.06 7.16 1.71
C GLY A 33 13.30 7.24 3.04
N VAL A 34 13.09 6.13 3.76
CA VAL A 34 12.39 6.14 5.06
C VAL A 34 13.18 6.91 6.12
N ALA A 35 14.46 6.57 6.31
CA ALA A 35 15.31 7.24 7.30
C ALA A 35 15.55 8.74 7.03
N MET A 36 15.23 9.23 5.84
CA MET A 36 15.29 10.66 5.50
C MET A 36 14.10 11.45 6.06
N MET A 37 13.04 10.78 6.53
CA MET A 37 11.82 11.43 7.03
C MET A 37 11.89 11.81 8.52
N GLY A 38 13.00 11.51 9.19
CA GLY A 38 13.21 11.79 10.60
C GLY A 38 13.75 10.57 11.36
N PRO A 39 14.06 10.73 12.66
CA PRO A 39 14.63 9.66 13.47
C PRO A 39 13.67 8.48 13.65
N PHE A 40 14.23 7.29 13.89
CA PHE A 40 13.46 6.08 14.15
C PHE A 40 12.49 6.27 15.33
N ASN A 41 11.23 5.90 15.11
CA ASN A 41 10.20 5.85 16.14
C ASN A 41 9.44 4.52 16.03
N LEU A 42 9.60 3.66 17.03
CA LEU A 42 9.00 2.32 17.04
C LEU A 42 7.48 2.36 17.00
N HIS A 43 6.86 3.29 17.73
CA HIS A 43 5.40 3.41 17.76
C HIS A 43 4.88 3.79 16.36
N PHE A 44 5.49 4.79 15.74
CA PHE A 44 5.15 5.25 14.40
C PHE A 44 5.27 4.13 13.35
N VAL A 45 6.37 3.36 13.36
CA VAL A 45 6.54 2.22 12.44
C VAL A 45 5.44 1.17 12.63
N ARG A 46 5.02 0.91 13.87
CA ARG A 46 3.92 -0.03 14.16
C ARG A 46 2.55 0.51 13.77
N ASP A 47 2.32 1.82 13.86
CA ASP A 47 1.09 2.44 13.33
C ASP A 47 0.99 2.26 11.81
N ILE A 48 2.10 2.42 11.09
CA ILE A 48 2.17 2.15 9.65
C ILE A 48 1.89 0.65 9.39
N ALA A 49 2.44 -0.24 10.21
CA ALA A 49 2.17 -1.68 10.10
C ALA A 49 0.68 -1.99 10.24
N LEU A 50 -0.01 -1.39 11.22
CA LEU A 50 -1.45 -1.57 11.42
C LEU A 50 -2.25 -1.01 10.24
N ALA A 51 -1.86 0.12 9.68
CA ALA A 51 -2.53 0.70 8.52
C ALA A 51 -2.41 -0.20 7.26
N PHE A 52 -1.21 -0.71 6.97
CA PHE A 52 -1.01 -1.70 5.89
C PHE A 52 -1.75 -3.01 6.18
N GLY A 53 -1.77 -3.48 7.43
CA GLY A 53 -2.49 -4.68 7.85
C GLY A 53 -4.01 -4.54 7.67
N MET A 54 -4.58 -3.39 8.05
CA MET A 54 -5.99 -3.08 7.83
C MET A 54 -6.33 -3.01 6.35
N SER A 55 -5.48 -2.36 5.55
CA SER A 55 -5.63 -2.32 4.09
C SER A 55 -5.63 -3.72 3.49
N ALA A 56 -4.64 -4.55 3.86
CA ALA A 56 -4.54 -5.94 3.40
C ALA A 56 -5.77 -6.78 3.78
N GLY A 57 -6.21 -6.67 5.05
CA GLY A 57 -7.37 -7.39 5.56
C GLY A 57 -8.66 -7.01 4.83
N ALA A 58 -8.90 -5.71 4.63
CA ALA A 58 -10.08 -5.22 3.92
C ALA A 58 -10.08 -5.60 2.44
N LEU A 59 -8.92 -5.55 1.77
CA LEU A 59 -8.78 -6.00 0.37
C LEU A 59 -9.05 -7.50 0.23
N ALA A 60 -8.44 -8.33 1.09
CA ALA A 60 -8.62 -9.78 1.05
C ALA A 60 -10.06 -10.19 1.41
N TYR A 61 -10.60 -9.63 2.49
CA TYR A 61 -11.98 -9.86 2.90
C TYR A 61 -12.95 -9.46 1.79
N GLY A 62 -12.81 -8.25 1.23
CA GLY A 62 -13.68 -7.79 0.16
C GLY A 62 -13.59 -8.68 -1.09
N ALA A 63 -12.40 -9.17 -1.44
CA ALA A 63 -12.20 -10.09 -2.56
C ALA A 63 -12.83 -11.49 -2.34
N LEU A 64 -12.88 -11.96 -1.09
CA LEU A 64 -13.51 -13.23 -0.69
C LEU A 64 -15.03 -13.10 -0.58
N ALA A 65 -15.51 -12.05 0.09
CA ALA A 65 -16.92 -11.79 0.36
C ALA A 65 -17.65 -11.11 -0.82
N HIS A 66 -16.94 -10.81 -1.91
CA HIS A 66 -17.47 -10.03 -3.04
C HIS A 66 -18.00 -8.65 -2.61
N ASP A 67 -17.43 -8.08 -1.55
CA ASP A 67 -17.82 -6.78 -1.01
C ASP A 67 -16.96 -5.65 -1.62
N ARG A 68 -17.56 -4.88 -2.51
CA ARG A 68 -16.91 -3.73 -3.14
C ARG A 68 -16.58 -2.63 -2.12
N THR A 69 -17.44 -2.40 -1.14
CA THR A 69 -17.22 -1.36 -0.14
C THR A 69 -15.96 -1.69 0.67
N ALA A 70 -15.81 -2.95 1.09
CA ALA A 70 -14.60 -3.41 1.77
C ALA A 70 -13.34 -3.23 0.92
N THR A 71 -13.37 -3.63 -0.36
CA THR A 71 -12.19 -3.46 -1.25
C THR A 71 -11.85 -1.99 -1.50
N VAL A 72 -12.85 -1.11 -1.64
CA VAL A 72 -12.62 0.34 -1.79
C VAL A 72 -12.04 0.95 -0.51
N CYS A 73 -12.57 0.60 0.66
CA CYS A 73 -12.01 1.03 1.94
C CYS A 73 -10.57 0.53 2.12
N GLY A 74 -10.30 -0.73 1.76
CA GLY A 74 -8.95 -1.29 1.79
C GLY A 74 -7.97 -0.59 0.86
N ALA A 75 -8.43 -0.15 -0.33
CA ALA A 75 -7.61 0.58 -1.30
C ALA A 75 -7.47 2.09 -1.01
N ALA A 76 -8.34 2.67 -0.17
CA ALA A 76 -8.37 4.10 0.07
C ALA A 76 -7.09 4.59 0.77
N TRP A 77 -6.65 3.91 1.83
CA TRP A 77 -5.44 4.29 2.55
C TRP A 77 -4.17 4.28 1.68
N PRO A 78 -3.82 3.20 0.94
CA PRO A 78 -2.63 3.22 0.10
C PRO A 78 -2.73 4.26 -1.04
N ALA A 79 -3.93 4.55 -1.55
CA ALA A 79 -4.12 5.61 -2.55
C ALA A 79 -3.87 7.02 -1.97
N LEU A 80 -4.39 7.32 -0.78
CA LEU A 80 -4.10 8.59 -0.08
C LEU A 80 -2.60 8.72 0.24
N HIS A 81 -1.98 7.63 0.69
CA HIS A 81 -0.56 7.58 0.94
C HIS A 81 0.27 7.81 -0.33
N ALA A 82 -0.11 7.17 -1.44
CA ALA A 82 0.49 7.37 -2.75
C ALA A 82 0.41 8.83 -3.23
N LEU A 83 -0.72 9.51 -3.02
CA LEU A 83 -0.85 10.95 -3.31
C LEU A 83 0.13 11.78 -2.48
N PHE A 84 0.30 11.46 -1.19
CA PHE A 84 1.27 12.13 -0.35
C PHE A 84 2.71 11.93 -0.84
N HIS A 85 3.05 10.73 -1.33
CA HIS A 85 4.35 10.46 -1.94
C HIS A 85 4.58 11.20 -3.28
N ILE A 86 3.52 11.45 -4.06
CA ILE A 86 3.62 12.36 -5.22
C ILE A 86 3.99 13.76 -4.75
N TRP A 87 3.32 14.28 -3.72
CA TRP A 87 3.65 15.58 -3.15
C TRP A 87 5.11 15.65 -2.65
N ILE A 88 5.59 14.61 -1.95
CA ILE A 88 7.00 14.50 -1.52
C ILE A 88 7.95 14.54 -2.73
N TRP A 89 7.61 13.86 -3.82
CA TRP A 89 8.44 13.85 -5.03
C TRP A 89 8.55 15.25 -5.65
N PHE A 90 7.46 16.01 -5.71
CA PHE A 90 7.49 17.43 -6.11
C PHE A 90 8.31 18.29 -5.13
N ALA A 91 8.11 18.11 -3.83
CA ALA A 91 8.81 18.87 -2.79
C ALA A 91 10.34 18.61 -2.81
N ARG A 92 10.76 17.42 -3.28
CA ARG A 92 12.17 17.05 -3.49
C ARG A 92 12.75 17.55 -4.82
N GLY A 93 11.98 18.24 -5.66
CA GLY A 93 12.43 18.77 -6.95
C GLY A 93 12.39 17.78 -8.12
N LEU A 94 11.45 16.81 -8.09
CA LEU A 94 11.24 15.82 -9.16
C LEU A 94 12.49 14.97 -9.52
N PRO A 95 13.22 14.40 -8.55
CA PRO A 95 14.40 13.60 -8.83
C PRO A 95 14.04 12.28 -9.54
N PHE A 96 14.95 11.79 -10.39
CA PHE A 96 14.90 10.45 -11.01
C PHE A 96 15.94 9.52 -10.37
N ASP A 97 15.87 9.37 -9.05
CA ASP A 97 16.81 8.60 -8.25
C ASP A 97 16.24 7.25 -7.77
N GLN A 98 17.05 6.50 -7.02
CA GLN A 98 16.62 5.22 -6.44
C GLN A 98 15.36 5.37 -5.57
N ILE A 99 15.24 6.47 -4.82
CA ILE A 99 14.08 6.72 -3.96
C ILE A 99 12.84 6.90 -4.83
N ALA A 100 12.92 7.69 -5.91
CA ALA A 100 11.81 7.86 -6.85
C ALA A 100 11.39 6.53 -7.48
N PHE A 101 12.34 5.67 -7.85
CA PHE A 101 12.05 4.33 -8.35
C PHE A 101 11.34 3.45 -7.30
N VAL A 102 11.84 3.39 -6.07
CA VAL A 102 11.20 2.64 -4.98
C VAL A 102 9.82 3.18 -4.64
N ASN A 103 9.63 4.50 -4.69
CA ASN A 103 8.31 5.12 -4.52
C ASN A 103 7.35 4.69 -5.63
N LEU A 104 7.80 4.70 -6.89
CA LEU A 104 6.99 4.25 -8.02
C LEU A 104 6.60 2.76 -7.88
N ALA A 105 7.58 1.90 -7.64
CA ALA A 105 7.39 0.44 -7.61
C ALA A 105 6.69 -0.05 -6.34
N GLY A 106 7.09 0.45 -5.18
CA GLY A 106 6.64 -0.01 -3.86
C GLY A 106 5.41 0.72 -3.32
N ILE A 107 5.09 1.92 -3.84
CA ILE A 107 3.99 2.76 -3.32
C ILE A 107 2.97 3.03 -4.43
N GLN A 108 3.38 3.66 -5.53
CA GLN A 108 2.44 4.12 -6.56
C GLN A 108 1.75 2.97 -7.28
N ILE A 109 2.52 2.05 -7.87
CA ILE A 109 1.97 0.91 -8.62
C ILE A 109 0.97 0.09 -7.78
N PRO A 110 1.30 -0.40 -6.58
CA PRO A 110 0.36 -1.22 -5.82
C PRO A 110 -0.87 -0.44 -5.36
N ALA A 111 -0.73 0.84 -5.00
CA ALA A 111 -1.87 1.67 -4.59
C ALA A 111 -2.87 1.88 -5.73
N TRP A 112 -2.40 2.29 -6.90
CA TRP A 112 -3.26 2.55 -8.04
C TRP A 112 -3.84 1.26 -8.63
N LEU A 113 -3.09 0.15 -8.60
CA LEU A 113 -3.60 -1.17 -8.97
C LEU A 113 -4.72 -1.63 -8.02
N ALA A 114 -4.54 -1.51 -6.70
CA ALA A 114 -5.58 -1.86 -5.73
C ALA A 114 -6.84 -1.01 -5.91
N LEU A 115 -6.70 0.31 -6.07
CA LEU A 115 -7.84 1.20 -6.27
C LEU A 115 -8.57 0.89 -7.58
N THR A 116 -7.84 0.71 -8.68
CA THR A 116 -8.43 0.35 -9.99
C THR A 116 -9.16 -0.98 -9.91
N ALA A 117 -8.55 -1.98 -9.25
CA ALA A 117 -9.15 -3.29 -9.05
C ALA A 117 -10.43 -3.20 -8.21
N ALA A 118 -10.39 -2.51 -7.07
CA ALA A 118 -11.53 -2.31 -6.18
C ALA A 118 -12.70 -1.59 -6.87
N LEU A 119 -12.41 -0.51 -7.62
CA LEU A 119 -13.44 0.23 -8.35
C LEU A 119 -14.08 -0.59 -9.49
N SER A 120 -13.30 -1.48 -10.10
CA SER A 120 -13.71 -2.34 -11.22
C SER A 120 -14.28 -3.70 -10.80
N PHE A 121 -14.16 -4.04 -9.52
CA PHE A 121 -14.48 -5.35 -8.94
C PHE A 121 -15.93 -5.79 -9.19
N THR A 122 -16.88 -4.86 -9.28
CA THR A 122 -18.29 -5.16 -9.56
C THR A 122 -18.64 -5.34 -11.03
N ARG A 123 -17.85 -4.81 -11.97
CA ARG A 123 -18.29 -4.65 -13.36
C ARG A 123 -18.19 -5.94 -14.19
N LYS A 124 -17.36 -6.91 -13.79
CA LYS A 124 -17.05 -8.11 -14.58
C LYS A 124 -17.33 -9.46 -13.89
N GLU A 125 -17.59 -9.49 -12.58
CA GLU A 125 -17.71 -10.74 -11.82
C GLU A 125 -19.13 -11.02 -11.31
N ILE A 126 -20.07 -10.08 -11.52
CA ILE A 126 -21.52 -10.30 -11.34
C ILE A 126 -22.14 -10.96 -12.59
N ARG A 127 -21.40 -11.06 -13.70
CA ARG A 127 -21.88 -11.56 -15.01
C ARG A 127 -21.13 -12.79 -15.54
N ALA A 128 -20.22 -13.37 -14.75
CA ALA A 128 -19.50 -14.60 -15.05
C ALA A 128 -19.89 -15.66 -14.03
#